data_AF-A0AAD7N7G4-F1
#
_entry.id   AF-A0AAD7N7G4-F1
#
_cell.length_a   1.000
_cell.length_b   1.000
_cell.length_c   1.000
_cell.angle_alpha   90.00
_cell.angle_beta   90.00
_cell.angle_gamma   90.00
#
_symmetry.space_group_name_H-M   'P 1'
#
loop_
_entity.id
_entity.type
_entity.pdbx_description
1 polymer ?
#
loop_
_entity_poly.entity_id
_entity_poly.type
_entity_poly.pdbx_seq_one_letter_code
_entity_poly.pdbx_strand_id
1 'polypeptide(L)' 'DYTSIPQPGLNSCSIDVQRGQSLRRDWGKTKYHILRGCTSHNGMVYTRGSVDDYNHFAAVTGDSGWTWDCLLSYFFKLHT' A
#
# COMPACT_ATOMS: atom_id res chain seq x y z
N ASP A 1 -7.08 -15.30 8.36
CA ASP A 1 -7.25 -14.76 6.99
C ASP A 1 -7.67 -13.31 7.09
N TYR A 2 -7.13 -12.42 6.24
CA TYR A 2 -7.49 -11.01 6.27
C TYR A 2 -8.66 -10.79 5.31
N THR A 3 -9.82 -10.52 5.87
CA THR A 3 -11.04 -10.17 5.13
C THR A 3 -11.57 -8.85 5.65
N SER A 4 -12.22 -8.08 4.78
CA SER A 4 -12.96 -6.90 5.22
C SER A 4 -14.24 -7.31 5.94
N ILE A 5 -14.75 -6.46 6.82
CA ILE A 5 -16.14 -6.58 7.26
C ILE A 5 -17.08 -6.42 6.04
N PRO A 6 -18.24 -7.10 6.00
CA PRO A 6 -19.29 -6.87 5.00
C PRO A 6 -19.50 -5.38 4.74
N GLN A 7 -19.25 -4.94 3.51
CA GLN A 7 -19.33 -3.53 3.15
C GLN A 7 -20.74 -3.22 2.64
N PRO A 8 -21.52 -2.33 3.28
CA PRO A 8 -22.85 -1.96 2.78
C PRO A 8 -22.82 -1.42 1.34
N GLY A 9 -21.78 -0.67 0.99
CA GLY A 9 -21.56 -0.15 -0.37
C GLY A 9 -21.19 -1.20 -1.42
N LEU A 10 -20.94 -2.45 -1.01
CA LEU A 10 -20.72 -3.59 -1.90
C LEU A 10 -21.79 -4.67 -1.64
N ASN A 11 -23.05 -4.28 -1.45
CA ASN A 11 -24.17 -5.21 -1.20
C ASN A 11 -23.93 -6.16 -0.01
N SER A 12 -23.24 -5.70 1.04
CA SER A 12 -22.83 -6.51 2.20
C SER A 12 -21.85 -7.65 1.86
N CYS A 13 -21.12 -7.55 0.76
CA CYS A 13 -20.04 -8.49 0.43
C CYS A 13 -18.78 -8.21 1.29
N SER A 14 -18.07 -9.29 1.64
CA SER A 14 -16.76 -9.25 2.27
C SER A 14 -15.68 -9.52 1.21
N ILE A 15 -14.60 -8.75 1.23
CA ILE A 15 -13.52 -8.82 0.26
C ILE A 15 -12.30 -9.44 0.94
N ASP A 16 -11.63 -10.36 0.26
CA ASP A 16 -10.34 -10.89 0.67
C ASP A 16 -9.25 -9.81 0.50
N VAL A 17 -8.59 -9.43 1.60
CA VAL A 17 -7.49 -8.47 1.58
C VAL A 17 -6.18 -9.25 1.60
N GLN A 18 -5.51 -9.33 0.45
CA GLN A 18 -4.26 -10.08 0.34
C GLN A 18 -3.13 -9.38 1.11
N ARG A 19 -2.75 -9.98 2.25
CA ARG A 19 -1.53 -9.64 3.00
C ARG A 19 -0.82 -10.93 3.40
N GLY A 20 0.50 -10.87 3.55
CA GLY A 20 1.28 -12.00 4.05
C GLY A 20 1.06 -12.25 5.54
N GLN A 21 -0.06 -12.87 5.96
CA GLN A 21 -0.10 -13.72 7.19
C GLN A 21 -0.81 -15.11 7.10
N SER A 22 -0.09 -16.07 7.69
CA SER A 22 -0.29 -17.40 8.31
C SER A 22 -1.23 -18.49 7.74
N LEU A 23 -0.59 -19.64 7.46
CA LEU A 23 -0.94 -21.06 7.72
C LEU A 23 -2.43 -21.44 7.91
N ARG A 24 -3.18 -21.61 6.81
CA ARG A 24 -4.24 -22.64 6.75
C ARG A 24 -4.13 -23.39 5.43
N ARG A 25 -4.27 -24.71 5.50
CA ARG A 25 -3.99 -25.69 4.44
C ARG A 25 -5.19 -25.86 3.51
N ASP A 26 -5.84 -24.76 3.13
CA ASP A 26 -7.04 -24.81 2.30
C ASP A 26 -6.69 -24.39 0.86
N TRP A 27 -6.89 -25.35 -0.02
CA TRP A 27 -6.58 -25.36 -1.44
C TRP A 27 -7.20 -24.17 -2.19
N GLY A 28 -6.37 -23.37 -2.88
CA GLY A 28 -6.80 -22.33 -3.82
C GLY A 28 -6.42 -20.88 -3.49
N LYS A 29 -5.82 -20.60 -2.32
CA LYS A 29 -5.34 -19.25 -1.98
C LYS A 29 -3.81 -19.20 -1.98
N THR A 30 -3.21 -18.69 -3.06
CA THR A 30 -1.76 -18.42 -3.11
C THR A 30 -1.44 -17.32 -2.09
N LYS A 31 -0.85 -17.69 -0.96
CA LYS A 31 -0.45 -16.75 0.10
C LYS A 31 1.04 -16.39 -0.04
N TYR A 32 1.32 -15.10 -0.20
CA TYR A 32 2.67 -14.58 -0.43
C TYR A 32 3.36 -14.24 0.89
N HIS A 33 3.92 -15.25 1.55
CA HIS A 33 4.86 -15.08 2.68
C HIS A 33 6.28 -15.23 2.16
N ILE A 34 6.76 -14.17 1.53
CA ILE A 34 8.06 -14.18 0.86
C ILE A 34 8.89 -13.07 1.48
N LEU A 35 10.19 -13.30 1.58
CA LEU A 35 11.14 -12.25 1.93
C LEU A 35 10.88 -11.01 1.04
N ARG A 36 10.98 -9.81 1.61
CA ARG A 36 10.64 -8.51 0.98
C ARG A 36 9.13 -8.16 0.93
N GLY A 37 8.25 -8.97 1.54
CA GLY A 37 6.86 -8.60 1.80
C GLY A 37 6.01 -8.41 0.53
N CYS A 38 5.06 -7.46 0.54
CA CYS A 38 4.15 -7.25 -0.60
C CYS A 38 4.86 -6.77 -1.87
N THR A 39 6.10 -6.27 -1.77
CA THR A 39 6.89 -5.88 -2.94
C THR A 39 7.31 -7.07 -3.83
N SER A 40 7.27 -8.30 -3.29
CA SER A 40 7.59 -9.51 -4.05
C SER A 40 6.41 -10.09 -4.83
N HIS A 41 5.20 -9.54 -4.66
CA HIS A 41 3.98 -10.02 -5.32
C HIS A 41 3.10 -8.90 -5.92
N ASN A 42 3.40 -7.63 -5.66
CA ASN A 42 2.63 -6.53 -6.25
C ASN A 42 2.70 -6.56 -7.80
N GLY A 43 1.82 -5.80 -8.45
CA GLY A 43 1.81 -5.69 -9.93
C GLY A 43 3.02 -4.96 -10.53
N MET A 44 4.07 -4.71 -9.74
CA MET A 44 5.32 -4.01 -10.12
C MET A 44 5.14 -2.60 -10.72
N VAL A 45 3.94 -2.02 -10.64
CA VAL A 45 3.68 -0.65 -11.08
C VAL A 45 4.34 0.32 -10.12
N TYR A 46 5.27 1.10 -10.64
CA TYR A 46 5.89 2.20 -9.91
C TYR A 46 5.09 3.50 -10.14
N THR A 47 4.48 4.04 -9.09
CA THR A 47 3.83 5.35 -9.10
C THR A 47 4.15 6.09 -7.81
N ARG A 48 4.23 7.41 -7.88
CA ARG A 48 4.61 8.29 -6.76
C ARG A 48 3.49 9.18 -6.23
N GLY A 49 2.36 9.31 -6.92
CA GLY A 49 1.28 10.24 -6.53
C GLY A 49 1.47 11.67 -7.05
N SER A 50 0.53 12.55 -6.72
CA SER A 50 0.50 13.95 -7.18
C SER A 50 1.19 14.90 -6.19
N VAL A 51 1.63 16.06 -6.67
CA VAL A 51 2.22 17.12 -5.83
C VAL A 51 1.25 17.56 -4.72
N ASP A 52 -0.05 17.58 -5.04
CA ASP A 52 -1.11 18.01 -4.13
C ASP A 52 -1.25 17.09 -2.92
N ASP A 53 -1.05 15.77 -3.09
CA ASP A 53 -1.13 14.80 -2.00
C ASP A 53 -0.05 15.08 -0.94
N TYR A 54 1.18 15.35 -1.38
CA TYR A 54 2.31 15.64 -0.49
C TYR A 54 2.19 17.00 0.19
N ASN A 55 1.74 18.01 -0.57
CA ASN A 55 1.47 19.33 0.01
C ASN A 55 0.31 19.27 1.02
N HIS A 56 -0.70 18.44 0.78
CA HIS A 56 -1.76 18.20 1.75
C HIS A 56 -1.23 17.52 3.01
N PHE A 57 -0.34 16.53 2.89
CA PHE A 57 0.30 15.93 4.06
C PHE A 57 1.06 16.97 4.88
N ALA A 58 1.90 17.79 4.24
CA ALA A 58 2.61 18.87 4.91
C ALA A 58 1.67 19.85 5.64
N ALA A 59 0.51 20.16 5.04
CA ALA A 59 -0.49 21.01 5.66
C ALA A 59 -1.17 20.36 6.87
N VAL A 60 -1.47 19.06 6.81
CA VAL A 60 -2.15 18.31 7.89
C VAL A 60 -1.21 18.05 9.07
N THR A 61 0.05 17.69 8.81
CA THR A 61 1.04 17.47 9.89
C THR A 61 1.71 18.76 10.37
N GLY A 62 1.59 19.86 9.61
CA GLY A 62 2.27 21.12 9.92
C GLY A 62 3.79 21.08 9.70
N ASP A 63 4.29 20.05 9.03
CA ASP A 63 5.71 19.82 8.78
C ASP A 63 6.01 19.98 7.29
N SER A 64 6.78 21.04 6.96
CA SER A 64 7.19 21.34 5.59
C SER A 64 8.12 20.28 4.98
N GLY A 65 8.70 19.38 5.78
CA GLY A 65 9.50 18.26 5.31
C GLY A 65 8.72 17.27 4.43
N TRP A 66 7.39 17.26 4.53
CA TRP A 66 6.50 16.43 3.69
C TRP A 66 6.13 17.08 2.37
N THR A 67 6.55 18.33 2.11
CA THR A 67 6.30 18.98 0.81
C THR A 67 7.00 18.24 -0.32
N TRP A 68 6.43 18.33 -1.52
CA TRP A 68 6.96 17.68 -2.71
C TRP A 68 8.44 17.97 -2.96
N ASP A 69 8.83 19.23 -2.81
CA ASP A 69 10.19 19.69 -3.10
C ASP A 69 11.22 19.11 -2.12
N CYS A 70 10.85 18.97 -0.84
CA CYS A 70 11.71 18.34 0.17
C CYS A 70 11.87 16.83 -0.07
N LEU A 71 10.83 16.16 -0.57
CA LEU A 71 10.84 14.72 -0.82
C LEU A 71 11.50 14.32 -2.15
N LEU A 72 11.65 15.27 -3.08
CA LEU A 72 12.22 15.02 -4.40
C LEU A 72 13.60 14.35 -4.35
N SER A 73 14.47 14.79 -3.44
CA SER A 73 15.80 14.21 -3.23
C SER A 73 15.75 12.73 -2.82
N TYR A 74 14.76 12.34 -2.01
CA TYR A 74 14.56 10.94 -1.63
C TYR A 74 14.03 10.11 -2.79
N PHE A 75 13.16 10.67 -3.64
CA PHE A 75 12.68 9.97 -4.83
C PHE A 75 13.80 9.65 -5.79
N PHE A 76 14.74 10.58 -6.02
CA PHE A 76 15.90 10.29 -6.88
C PHE A 76 16.79 9.19 -6.31
N LYS A 77 17.03 9.19 -5.00
CA LYS A 77 17.81 8.14 -4.32
C LYS A 77 17.17 6.75 -4.40
N LEU A 78 15.85 6.67 -4.56
CA LEU A 78 15.13 5.39 -4.67
C LEU A 78 15.18 4.77 -6.07
N HIS A 79 15.46 5.56 -7.11
CA HIS A 79 15.50 5.09 -8.51
C HIS A 79 16.91 4.74 -9.00
N THR A 80 17.95 5.13 -8.25
CA THR A 80 19.37 4.89 -8.54
C THR A 80 19.93 3.81 -7.64
#